data_AF-A0A534W9Z3-F1
#
_entry.id   AF-A0A534W9Z3-F1
#
_cell.length_a   1.000
_cell.length_b   1.000
_cell.length_c   1.000
_cell.angle_alpha   90.00
_cell.angle_beta   90.00
_cell.angle_gamma   90.00
#
_symmetry.space_group_name_H-M   'P 1'
#
loop_
_entity.id
_entity.type
_entity.pdbx_description
1 polymer ?
#
loop_
_entity_poly.entity_id
_entity_poly.type
_entity_poly.pdbx_seq_one_letter_code
_entity_poly.pdbx_strand_id
1 'polypeptide(L)'
;MPAATRASGLPWDVRDTVVPTRYWHALPDGRIQCDVCPRACKLHEGQQGLCFVRARRNDQIVLTSYGRSSGFCIDPIEKKPLNHYLPGTPILSFGTAGCNLACKFCLQPGTWIATADGMRRIGDLFADCAEKRALGPGQVGLPRNLRTWTREARPARVSKVFARPYEGELVSLRAASCPPILVTPDHGIFAAHRSDLGTVRKVPAGELTQDHYLVVPKRQPGHDQVVIRSAEWLARLDIA
;
A
#
# COMPACT_ATOMS: atom_id res chain seq x y z
N MET A 1 7.09 -2.21 49.67
CA MET A 1 8.48 -2.39 49.21
C MET A 1 8.66 -1.63 47.90
N PRO A 2 9.83 -0.99 47.69
CA PRO A 2 9.94 0.28 46.98
C PRO A 2 10.15 0.16 45.47
N ALA A 3 9.98 1.32 44.82
CA ALA A 3 10.16 1.66 43.42
C ALA A 3 11.10 0.78 42.59
N ALA A 4 10.60 0.33 41.43
CA ALA A 4 11.45 0.02 40.29
C ALA A 4 11.69 1.31 39.48
N THR A 5 12.48 2.22 40.05
CA THR A 5 13.26 3.18 39.28
C THR A 5 14.29 2.41 38.47
N ARG A 6 14.02 2.23 37.18
CA ARG A 6 15.07 2.24 36.16
C ARG A 6 14.63 3.12 35.01
N ALA A 7 14.82 4.42 35.20
CA ALA A 7 15.10 5.29 34.07
C ALA A 7 16.37 4.73 33.43
N SER A 8 16.25 4.12 32.25
CA SER A 8 17.41 3.86 31.41
C SER A 8 18.00 5.23 31.14
N GLY A 9 19.13 5.58 31.76
CA GLY A 9 19.87 6.83 31.56
C GLY A 9 20.46 6.95 30.14
N LEU A 10 19.71 6.51 29.15
CA LEU A 10 19.99 6.61 27.74
C LEU A 10 19.28 7.88 27.24
N PRO A 11 19.95 8.71 26.41
CA PRO A 11 19.45 10.02 25.98
C PRO A 11 18.18 9.97 25.12
N TRP A 12 17.57 8.80 24.90
CA TRP A 12 16.44 8.59 24.01
C TRP A 12 15.16 8.12 24.72
N ASP A 13 15.02 8.32 26.03
CA ASP A 13 13.80 7.98 26.80
C ASP A 13 12.53 8.66 26.22
N VAL A 14 11.90 8.03 25.23
CA VAL A 14 10.77 8.53 24.41
C VAL A 14 9.43 8.35 25.13
N ARG A 15 9.37 8.65 26.43
CA ARG A 15 8.11 8.63 27.19
C ARG A 15 7.12 9.65 26.66
N ASP A 16 7.61 10.75 26.09
CA ASP A 16 6.80 11.69 25.32
C ASP A 16 7.13 11.60 23.83
N THR A 17 6.17 11.07 23.08
CA THR A 17 6.24 10.91 21.60
C THR A 17 5.54 12.05 20.87
N VAL A 18 5.11 13.05 21.63
CA VAL A 18 4.39 14.23 21.17
C VAL A 18 5.31 15.43 21.35
N VAL A 19 5.78 15.97 20.24
CA VAL A 19 6.71 17.12 20.26
C VAL A 19 6.07 18.34 19.60
N PRO A 20 6.23 19.54 20.17
CA PRO A 20 5.87 20.79 19.52
C PRO A 20 6.53 20.95 18.15
N THR A 21 5.87 21.65 17.23
CA THR A 21 6.40 21.89 15.88
C THR A 21 6.32 23.37 15.51
N ARG A 22 7.04 23.78 14.46
CA ARG A 22 7.28 25.21 14.15
C ARG A 22 6.54 25.76 12.92
N TYR A 23 6.04 24.90 12.04
CA TYR A 23 5.51 25.30 10.73
C TYR A 23 3.98 25.27 10.70
N TRP A 24 3.38 26.28 11.32
CA TRP A 24 1.95 26.50 11.40
C TRP A 24 1.65 27.96 11.78
N HIS A 25 0.41 28.40 11.56
CA HIS A 25 -0.07 29.71 12.03
C HIS A 25 -1.53 29.65 12.49
N ALA A 26 -1.90 30.56 13.39
CA ALA A 26 -3.28 30.75 13.81
C ALA A 26 -4.08 31.49 12.73
N LEU A 27 -5.35 31.12 12.60
CA LEU A 27 -6.31 31.75 11.70
C LEU A 27 -7.28 32.65 12.49
N PRO A 28 -7.87 33.68 11.87
CA PRO A 28 -8.79 34.60 12.54
C PRO A 28 -10.04 33.91 13.13
N ASP A 29 -10.41 32.75 12.61
CA ASP A 29 -11.56 31.95 13.07
C ASP A 29 -11.23 31.00 14.24
N GLY A 30 -10.03 31.14 14.83
CA GLY A 30 -9.58 30.33 15.96
C GLY A 30 -9.03 28.95 15.58
N ARG A 31 -8.94 28.59 14.28
CA ARG A 31 -8.25 27.37 13.82
C ARG A 31 -6.74 27.58 13.72
N ILE A 32 -5.99 26.47 13.64
CA ILE A 32 -4.56 26.50 13.32
C ILE A 32 -4.32 25.80 11.99
N GLN A 33 -3.63 26.46 11.07
CA GLN A 33 -3.21 25.86 9.82
C GLN A 33 -1.81 25.25 9.94
N CYS A 34 -1.65 23.99 9.52
CA CYS A 34 -0.34 23.35 9.37
C CYS A 34 0.22 23.60 7.96
N ASP A 35 1.44 24.14 7.87
CA ASP A 35 2.04 24.59 6.60
C ASP A 35 3.08 23.60 6.02
N VAL A 36 3.30 22.47 6.68
CA VAL A 36 4.34 21.50 6.32
C VAL A 36 4.10 20.80 4.98
N CYS A 37 2.86 20.70 4.53
CA CYS A 37 2.54 20.00 3.29
C CYS A 37 1.43 20.71 2.51
N PRO A 38 1.27 20.42 1.20
CA PRO A 38 0.30 21.11 0.34
C PRO A 38 -1.18 20.99 0.77
N ARG A 39 -1.48 20.15 1.77
CA ARG A 39 -2.85 19.99 2.29
C ARG A 39 -3.31 21.16 3.15
N ALA A 40 -2.39 21.97 3.69
CA ALA A 40 -2.69 23.16 4.50
C ALA A 40 -3.82 22.91 5.53
N CYS A 41 -3.73 21.81 6.29
CA CYS A 41 -4.83 21.37 7.16
C CYS A 41 -5.13 22.44 8.21
N LYS A 42 -6.39 22.90 8.27
CA LYS A 42 -6.91 23.87 9.25
C LYS A 42 -7.60 23.11 10.38
N LEU A 43 -6.97 23.06 11.54
CA LEU A 43 -7.32 22.15 12.62
C LEU A 43 -8.03 22.86 13.78
N HIS A 44 -9.11 22.25 14.24
CA HIS A 44 -9.73 22.51 15.54
C HIS A 44 -8.90 21.89 16.66
N GLU A 45 -9.07 22.39 17.89
CA GLU A 45 -8.38 21.84 19.06
C GLU A 45 -8.69 20.33 19.20
N GLY A 46 -7.65 19.53 19.48
CA GLY A 46 -7.74 18.07 19.53
C GLY A 46 -7.81 17.36 18.16
N GLN A 47 -7.94 18.08 17.04
CA GLN A 47 -8.04 17.48 15.71
C GLN A 47 -6.67 17.05 15.16
N GLN A 48 -6.66 15.96 14.39
CA GLN A 48 -5.50 15.53 13.60
C GLN A 48 -5.58 16.00 12.15
N GLY A 49 -4.44 16.32 11.56
CA GLY A 49 -4.31 16.54 10.12
C GLY A 49 -4.48 15.25 9.33
N LEU A 50 -4.68 15.38 8.01
CA LEU A 50 -4.89 14.24 7.10
C LEU A 50 -3.79 13.17 7.23
N CYS A 51 -2.56 13.58 7.54
CA CYS A 51 -1.43 12.67 7.69
C CYS A 51 -1.46 11.81 8.96
N PHE A 52 -2.40 12.04 9.89
CA PHE A 52 -2.57 11.38 11.19
C PHE A 52 -1.39 11.50 12.18
N VAL A 53 -0.25 12.06 11.74
CA VAL A 53 0.95 12.25 12.58
C VAL A 53 1.11 13.67 13.10
N ARG A 54 0.28 14.61 12.65
CA ARG A 54 0.25 15.99 13.14
C ARG A 54 -1.13 16.29 13.71
N ALA A 55 -1.18 16.92 14.87
CA ALA A 55 -2.41 17.25 15.56
C ALA A 55 -2.34 18.65 16.14
N ARG A 56 -3.48 19.29 16.34
CA ARG A 56 -3.56 20.49 17.18
C ARG A 56 -3.75 20.07 18.64
N ARG A 57 -2.87 20.54 19.52
CA ARG A 57 -2.97 20.37 20.98
C ARG A 57 -2.47 21.63 21.68
N ASN A 58 -3.23 22.16 22.61
CA ASN A 58 -2.90 23.36 23.39
C ASN A 58 -2.48 24.53 22.47
N ASP A 59 -3.31 24.82 21.46
CA ASP A 59 -3.09 25.91 20.51
C ASP A 59 -1.76 25.85 19.75
N GLN A 60 -1.26 24.65 19.47
CA GLN A 60 -0.10 24.43 18.60
C GLN A 60 -0.24 23.15 17.78
N ILE A 61 0.46 23.08 16.64
CA ILE A 61 0.65 21.81 15.94
C ILE A 61 1.75 21.00 16.61
N VAL A 62 1.42 19.80 17.05
CA VAL A 62 2.34 18.79 17.58
C VAL A 62 2.54 17.63 16.60
N LEU A 63 3.73 17.04 16.61
CA LEU A 63 4.03 15.78 15.92
C LEU A 63 3.84 14.63 16.90
N THR A 64 2.94 13.70 16.60
CA THR A 64 2.56 12.57 17.47
C THR A 64 3.33 11.27 17.21
N SER A 65 4.26 11.32 16.26
CA SER A 65 5.06 10.17 15.80
C SER A 65 6.56 10.35 16.07
N TYR A 66 6.95 11.28 16.94
CA TYR A 66 8.36 11.49 17.25
C TYR A 66 8.96 10.23 17.89
N GLY A 67 10.15 9.83 17.43
CA GLY A 67 10.80 8.59 17.84
C GLY A 67 10.13 7.31 17.34
N ARG A 68 9.07 7.37 16.52
CA ARG A 68 8.32 6.20 16.03
C ARG A 68 8.50 5.99 14.52
N SER A 69 9.50 5.21 14.15
CA SER A 69 9.71 4.79 12.76
C SER A 69 8.72 3.69 12.34
N SER A 70 8.26 3.75 11.09
CA SER A 70 7.47 2.68 10.46
C SER A 70 8.32 1.72 9.62
N GLY A 71 9.59 2.07 9.38
CA GLY A 71 10.55 1.26 8.65
C GLY A 71 11.70 2.06 8.04
N PHE A 72 12.73 1.34 7.60
CA PHE A 72 13.82 1.86 6.79
C PHE A 72 14.24 0.83 5.74
N CYS A 73 14.71 1.31 4.59
CA CYS A 73 15.22 0.46 3.51
C CYS A 73 16.14 1.24 2.59
N ILE A 74 17.10 0.56 1.95
CA ILE A 74 17.84 1.11 0.82
C ILE A 74 17.01 0.80 -0.42
N ASP A 75 16.54 1.83 -1.10
CA ASP A 75 15.76 1.74 -2.33
C ASP A 75 16.49 2.45 -3.48
N PRO A 76 16.18 2.16 -4.75
CA PRO A 76 16.59 3.01 -5.86
C PRO A 76 15.93 4.41 -5.75
N ILE A 77 16.66 5.45 -6.16
CA ILE A 77 16.19 6.85 -6.09
C ILE A 77 14.87 7.07 -6.85
N GLU A 78 14.59 6.27 -7.87
CA GLU A 78 13.39 6.29 -8.71
C GLU A 78 12.10 5.95 -7.94
N LYS A 79 12.22 5.35 -6.74
CA LYS A 79 11.07 5.13 -5.85
C LYS A 79 10.62 6.44 -5.18
N LYS A 80 11.45 7.48 -5.21
CA LYS A 80 11.13 8.79 -4.63
C LYS A 80 10.42 9.67 -5.66
N PRO A 81 9.53 10.58 -5.23
CA PRO A 81 8.85 11.51 -6.13
C PRO A 81 9.80 12.65 -6.56
N LEU A 82 10.97 12.30 -7.10
CA LEU A 82 11.98 13.24 -7.61
C LEU A 82 12.17 12.97 -9.11
N ASN A 83 11.97 14.00 -9.93
CA ASN A 83 12.14 13.88 -11.38
C ASN A 83 13.64 14.01 -11.74
N HIS A 84 14.18 13.00 -12.42
CA HIS A 84 15.53 12.98 -12.99
C HIS A 84 16.65 13.36 -11.99
N TYR A 85 16.50 12.92 -10.74
CA TYR A 85 17.47 13.17 -9.68
C TYR A 85 18.35 11.93 -9.48
N LEU A 86 19.63 12.04 -9.86
CA LEU A 86 20.68 11.02 -9.71
C LEU A 86 20.26 9.57 -10.13
N PRO A 87 19.81 9.34 -11.38
CA PRO A 87 19.31 8.04 -11.80
C PRO A 87 20.27 6.88 -11.52
N GLY A 88 19.72 5.73 -11.10
CA GLY A 88 20.46 4.51 -10.80
C GLY A 88 21.15 4.48 -9.43
N THR A 89 21.09 5.57 -8.65
CA THR A 89 21.74 5.63 -7.34
C THR A 89 20.86 5.06 -6.21
N PRO A 90 21.47 4.45 -5.18
CA PRO A 90 20.75 4.02 -3.99
C PRO A 90 20.43 5.20 -3.07
N ILE A 91 19.28 5.15 -2.40
CA ILE A 91 18.87 6.10 -1.35
C ILE A 91 18.44 5.39 -0.07
N LEU A 92 18.91 5.89 1.07
CA LEU A 92 18.39 5.50 2.38
C LEU A 92 17.00 6.09 2.59
N SER A 93 16.01 5.20 2.64
CA SER A 93 14.62 5.54 2.92
C SER A 93 14.35 5.33 4.40
N PHE A 94 13.91 6.38 5.08
CA PHE A 94 13.48 6.34 6.48
C PHE A 94 12.18 7.11 6.63
N GLY A 95 11.19 6.54 7.32
CA GLY A 95 9.87 7.17 7.46
C GLY A 95 9.15 6.80 8.76
N THR A 96 8.20 7.64 9.15
CA THR A 96 7.26 7.39 10.25
C THR A 96 5.89 6.98 9.69
N ALA A 97 4.94 6.60 10.55
CA ALA A 97 3.62 6.16 10.14
C ALA A 97 2.69 7.34 9.78
N GLY A 98 2.98 8.09 8.71
CA GLY A 98 2.16 9.21 8.23
C GLY A 98 2.32 9.45 6.72
N CYS A 99 1.25 9.89 6.07
CA CYS A 99 1.24 10.20 4.64
C CYS A 99 0.37 11.43 4.37
N ASN A 100 0.90 12.44 3.67
CA ASN A 100 0.10 13.59 3.21
C ASN A 100 -0.70 13.27 1.92
N LEU A 101 -0.47 12.11 1.32
CA LEU A 101 -1.19 11.60 0.15
C LEU A 101 -2.31 10.65 0.59
N ALA A 102 -3.51 10.85 0.05
CA ALA A 102 -4.60 9.88 0.14
C ALA A 102 -4.48 8.91 -1.04
N CYS A 103 -3.57 7.93 -0.96
CA CYS A 103 -3.47 6.90 -2.01
C CYS A 103 -4.82 6.16 -2.10
N LYS A 104 -5.47 6.25 -3.27
CA LYS A 104 -6.87 5.86 -3.50
C LYS A 104 -7.11 4.38 -3.84
N PHE A 105 -6.08 3.58 -4.12
CA PHE A 105 -6.29 2.38 -4.94
C PHE A 105 -6.88 1.18 -4.18
N CYS A 106 -7.99 0.64 -4.68
CA CYS A 106 -8.50 -0.69 -4.37
C CYS A 106 -8.84 -1.46 -5.66
N LEU A 107 -8.85 -2.78 -5.53
CA LEU A 107 -9.40 -3.74 -6.48
C LEU A 107 -10.83 -4.09 -6.02
N GLN A 108 -11.73 -4.49 -6.91
CA GLN A 108 -13.06 -4.96 -6.49
C GLN A 108 -12.96 -6.20 -5.56
N PRO A 109 -13.92 -6.44 -4.64
CA PRO A 109 -13.86 -7.56 -3.70
C PRO A 109 -13.72 -8.95 -4.35
N GLY A 110 -14.29 -9.13 -5.55
CA GLY A 110 -14.21 -10.37 -6.32
C GLY A 110 -12.85 -10.62 -7.00
N THR A 111 -11.90 -9.69 -6.90
CA THR A 111 -10.59 -9.83 -7.57
C THR A 111 -9.77 -10.95 -6.94
N TRP A 112 -9.29 -11.87 -7.77
CA TRP A 112 -8.40 -12.95 -7.35
C TRP A 112 -6.99 -12.42 -7.13
N ILE A 113 -6.43 -12.76 -5.96
CA ILE A 113 -5.08 -12.43 -5.53
C ILE A 113 -4.30 -13.73 -5.38
N ALA A 114 -3.10 -13.77 -5.97
CA ALA A 114 -2.15 -14.85 -5.74
C ALA A 114 -1.51 -14.68 -4.36
N THR A 115 -1.88 -15.54 -3.42
CA THR A 115 -1.26 -15.65 -2.11
C THR A 115 -0.30 -16.83 -2.07
N ALA A 116 0.52 -16.93 -1.02
CA ALA A 116 1.46 -18.04 -0.88
C ALA A 116 0.77 -19.40 -0.64
N ASP A 117 -0.48 -19.38 -0.17
CA ASP A 117 -1.36 -20.51 0.12
C ASP A 117 -2.40 -20.79 -0.99
N GLY A 118 -2.38 -20.05 -2.10
CA GLY A 118 -3.26 -20.29 -3.25
C GLY A 118 -3.86 -19.02 -3.86
N MET A 119 -4.82 -19.16 -4.77
CA MET A 119 -5.59 -18.01 -5.27
C MET A 119 -6.76 -17.74 -4.33
N ARG A 120 -6.92 -16.49 -3.89
CA ARG A 120 -7.97 -16.08 -2.95
C ARG A 120 -8.59 -14.76 -3.38
N ARG A 121 -9.87 -14.52 -3.14
CA ARG A 121 -10.48 -13.21 -3.45
C ARG A 121 -10.03 -12.17 -2.44
N ILE A 122 -9.75 -10.95 -2.90
CA ILE A 122 -9.31 -9.86 -2.02
C ILE A 122 -10.34 -9.52 -0.93
N GLY A 123 -11.63 -9.69 -1.23
CA GLY A 123 -12.71 -9.57 -0.23
C GLY A 123 -12.57 -10.58 0.90
N ASP A 124 -12.26 -11.84 0.57
CA ASP A 124 -12.07 -12.92 1.56
C ASP A 124 -10.83 -12.64 2.43
N LEU A 125 -9.74 -12.12 1.83
CA LEU A 125 -8.54 -11.72 2.58
C LEU A 125 -8.83 -10.67 3.65
N PHE A 126 -9.74 -9.74 3.34
CA PHE A 126 -10.19 -8.73 4.29
C PHE A 126 -11.15 -9.33 5.33
N ALA A 127 -12.12 -10.16 4.89
CA ALA A 127 -13.09 -10.80 5.77
C ALA A 127 -12.41 -11.64 6.87
N ASP A 128 -11.39 -12.39 6.49
CA ASP A 128 -10.60 -13.27 7.37
C ASP A 128 -9.73 -12.55 8.39
N CYS A 129 -9.56 -11.23 8.26
CA CYS A 129 -8.83 -10.46 9.26
C CYS A 129 -9.62 -10.43 10.58
N ALA A 130 -9.11 -11.12 11.61
CA ALA A 130 -9.71 -11.15 12.94
C ALA A 130 -9.77 -9.75 13.58
N GLU A 131 -8.72 -8.94 13.38
CA GLU A 131 -8.70 -7.56 13.85
C GLU A 131 -8.98 -6.62 12.67
N LYS A 132 -9.98 -5.76 12.83
CA LYS A 132 -10.34 -4.70 11.88
C LYS A 132 -10.43 -3.37 12.61
N ARG A 133 -9.93 -2.30 12.00
CA ARG A 133 -9.98 -0.94 12.54
C ARG A 133 -10.65 -0.01 11.55
N ALA A 134 -11.42 0.96 12.04
CA ALA A 134 -12.01 1.99 11.19
C ALA A 134 -10.92 2.87 10.55
N LEU A 135 -11.14 3.27 9.31
CA LEU A 135 -10.24 4.12 8.53
C LEU A 135 -11.04 5.09 7.64
N GLY A 136 -11.57 6.14 8.26
CA GLY A 136 -12.50 7.07 7.61
C GLY A 136 -13.78 6.33 7.17
N PRO A 137 -14.22 6.45 5.90
CA PRO A 137 -15.39 5.71 5.41
C PRO A 137 -15.11 4.22 5.17
N GLY A 138 -13.86 3.76 5.34
CA GLY A 138 -13.47 2.37 5.15
C GLY A 138 -12.90 1.73 6.40
N GLN A 139 -12.24 0.60 6.22
CA GLN A 139 -11.67 -0.22 7.28
C GLN A 139 -10.31 -0.79 6.87
N VAL A 140 -9.49 -1.12 7.85
CA VAL A 140 -8.23 -1.84 7.69
C VAL A 140 -8.25 -3.12 8.51
N GLY A 141 -8.04 -4.26 7.87
CA GLY A 141 -7.87 -5.57 8.48
C GLY A 141 -6.39 -5.85 8.72
N LEU A 142 -6.06 -6.48 9.85
CA LEU A 142 -4.71 -6.92 10.20
C LEU A 142 -4.61 -8.44 10.07
N PRO A 143 -4.08 -8.97 8.96
CA PRO A 143 -3.92 -10.40 8.79
C PRO A 143 -2.74 -10.93 9.61
N ARG A 144 -2.88 -12.11 10.20
CA ARG A 144 -1.81 -12.75 11.00
C ARG A 144 -0.74 -13.37 10.10
N ASN A 145 -1.15 -14.25 9.20
CA ASN A 145 -0.26 -15.14 8.42
C ASN A 145 -0.40 -14.97 6.89
N LEU A 146 -0.96 -13.87 6.42
CA LEU A 146 -1.15 -13.65 4.98
C LEU A 146 0.18 -13.29 4.30
N ARG A 147 0.49 -13.98 3.20
CA ARG A 147 1.65 -13.71 2.34
C ARG A 147 1.24 -13.63 0.88
N THR A 148 1.84 -12.73 0.11
CA THR A 148 1.66 -12.62 -1.37
C THR A 148 3.01 -12.68 -2.06
N TRP A 149 2.99 -12.77 -3.39
CA TRP A 149 4.19 -12.77 -4.21
C TRP A 149 4.66 -11.35 -4.53
N THR A 150 5.97 -11.10 -4.42
CA THR A 150 6.63 -9.89 -4.97
C THR A 150 6.93 -10.05 -6.45
N ARG A 151 7.42 -8.98 -7.09
CA ARG A 151 7.87 -9.00 -8.50
C ARG A 151 8.94 -10.06 -8.76
N GLU A 152 9.80 -10.32 -7.78
CA GLU A 152 10.87 -11.32 -7.83
C GLU A 152 10.39 -12.73 -7.44
N ALA A 153 9.08 -12.97 -7.42
CA ALA A 153 8.45 -14.23 -7.03
C ALA A 153 8.85 -14.72 -5.62
N ARG A 154 9.07 -13.78 -4.69
CA ARG A 154 9.33 -14.10 -3.28
C ARG A 154 8.06 -13.91 -2.45
N PRO A 155 7.75 -14.79 -1.49
CA PRO A 155 6.59 -14.59 -0.64
C PRO A 155 6.87 -13.53 0.44
N ALA A 156 6.12 -12.43 0.40
CA ALA A 156 6.20 -11.31 1.33
C ALA A 156 4.96 -11.26 2.26
N ARG A 157 5.19 -10.89 3.52
CA ARG A 157 4.11 -10.75 4.51
C ARG A 157 3.23 -9.55 4.20
N VAL A 158 1.92 -9.74 4.22
CA VAL A 158 0.95 -8.65 4.17
C VAL A 158 0.73 -8.15 5.59
N SER A 159 0.95 -6.86 5.82
CA SER A 159 0.71 -6.24 7.13
C SER A 159 -0.74 -5.79 7.32
N LYS A 160 -1.42 -5.43 6.24
CA LYS A 160 -2.73 -4.75 6.24
C LYS A 160 -3.51 -5.08 4.97
N VAL A 161 -4.82 -5.28 5.10
CA VAL A 161 -5.77 -5.36 3.98
C VAL A 161 -6.77 -4.22 4.13
N PHE A 162 -7.04 -3.47 3.08
CA PHE A 162 -7.92 -2.30 3.14
C PHE A 162 -9.24 -2.57 2.44
N ALA A 163 -10.33 -2.09 3.03
CA ALA A 163 -11.65 -2.08 2.43
C ALA A 163 -12.20 -0.65 2.47
N ARG A 164 -12.76 -0.17 1.36
CA ARG A 164 -13.41 1.14 1.28
C ARG A 164 -14.66 1.04 0.41
N PRO A 165 -15.74 1.75 0.74
CA PRO A 165 -16.84 1.94 -0.19
C PRO A 165 -16.32 2.72 -1.40
N TYR A 166 -16.81 2.35 -2.59
CA TYR A 166 -16.53 3.03 -3.84
C TYR A 166 -17.81 3.13 -4.65
N GLU A 167 -18.05 4.32 -5.19
CA GLU A 167 -19.14 4.61 -6.12
C GLU A 167 -18.52 5.38 -7.28
N GLY A 168 -18.74 4.90 -8.51
CA GLY A 168 -18.12 5.44 -9.71
C GLY A 168 -17.82 4.36 -10.74
N GLU A 169 -17.20 4.79 -11.84
CA GLU A 169 -16.86 3.91 -12.95
C GLU A 169 -15.70 2.98 -12.61
N LEU A 170 -15.72 1.78 -13.19
CA LEU A 170 -14.62 0.82 -13.11
C LEU A 170 -14.05 0.57 -14.50
N VAL A 171 -12.74 0.46 -14.58
CA VAL A 171 -12.03 0.05 -15.79
C VAL A 171 -11.88 -1.46 -15.76
N SER A 172 -12.32 -2.12 -16.84
CA SER A 172 -12.13 -3.56 -17.06
C SER A 172 -10.85 -3.79 -17.85
N LEU A 173 -9.83 -4.31 -17.19
CA LEU A 173 -8.56 -4.64 -17.82
C LEU A 173 -8.49 -6.13 -18.10
N ARG A 174 -8.31 -6.49 -19.37
CA ARG A 174 -8.17 -7.87 -19.83
C ARG A 174 -6.84 -8.04 -20.55
N ALA A 175 -5.85 -8.59 -19.86
CA ALA A 175 -4.63 -9.07 -20.51
C ALA A 175 -4.91 -10.39 -21.24
N ALA A 176 -4.13 -10.69 -22.29
CA ALA A 176 -4.21 -11.95 -23.00
C ALA A 176 -4.05 -13.14 -22.04
N SER A 177 -4.92 -14.14 -22.18
CA SER A 177 -4.92 -15.36 -21.36
C SER A 177 -5.11 -15.16 -19.85
N CYS A 178 -5.57 -13.98 -19.41
CA CYS A 178 -5.90 -13.70 -18.02
C CYS A 178 -7.40 -13.35 -17.87
N PRO A 179 -8.04 -13.72 -16.75
CA PRO A 179 -9.36 -13.21 -16.44
C PRO A 179 -9.31 -11.68 -16.29
N PRO A 180 -10.41 -10.98 -16.63
CA PRO A 180 -10.44 -9.53 -16.47
C PRO A 180 -10.36 -9.15 -15.00
N ILE A 181 -9.68 -8.05 -14.72
CA ILE A 181 -9.74 -7.38 -13.42
C ILE A 181 -10.51 -6.07 -13.56
N LEU A 182 -11.40 -5.79 -12.61
CA LEU A 182 -12.09 -4.50 -12.53
C LEU A 182 -11.38 -3.66 -11.48
N VAL A 183 -10.96 -2.47 -11.90
CA VAL A 183 -10.15 -1.56 -11.09
C VAL A 183 -10.68 -0.14 -11.20
N THR A 184 -10.39 0.69 -10.22
CA THR A 184 -10.71 2.12 -10.32
C THR A 184 -9.81 2.80 -11.36
N PRO A 185 -10.26 3.87 -12.05
CA PRO A 185 -9.46 4.54 -13.09
C PRO A 185 -8.09 5.00 -12.62
N ASP A 186 -7.97 5.45 -11.37
CA ASP A 186 -6.67 5.91 -10.84
C ASP A 186 -5.72 4.73 -10.54
N HIS A 187 -6.19 3.47 -10.50
CA HIS A 187 -5.39 2.31 -10.09
C HIS A 187 -4.18 2.12 -11.01
N GLY A 188 -2.98 2.36 -10.48
CA GLY A 188 -1.78 2.24 -11.30
C GLY A 188 -1.40 0.78 -11.59
N ILE A 189 -1.29 0.46 -12.87
CA ILE A 189 -0.92 -0.84 -13.41
C ILE A 189 0.47 -0.75 -14.02
N PHE A 190 1.30 -1.77 -13.83
CA PHE A 190 2.57 -1.83 -14.52
C PHE A 190 2.36 -2.15 -16.00
N ALA A 191 2.75 -1.22 -16.86
CA ALA A 191 2.62 -1.35 -18.30
C ALA A 191 3.82 -0.71 -19.03
N ALA A 192 4.03 -1.13 -20.27
CA ALA A 192 4.95 -0.51 -21.21
C ALA A 192 4.17 -0.12 -22.47
N HIS A 193 4.45 1.06 -23.03
CA HIS A 193 3.85 1.48 -24.28
C HIS A 193 4.53 0.76 -25.45
N ARG A 194 3.78 0.41 -26.51
CA ARG A 194 4.31 -0.34 -27.66
C ARG A 194 5.49 0.31 -28.37
N SER A 195 5.63 1.63 -28.28
CA SER A 195 6.75 2.37 -28.85
C SER A 195 8.02 2.31 -27.99
N ASP A 196 7.92 1.87 -26.74
CA ASP A 196 9.03 1.76 -25.79
C ASP A 196 8.80 0.60 -24.82
N LEU A 197 8.95 -0.63 -25.33
CA LEU A 197 8.76 -1.86 -24.55
C LEU A 197 9.81 -2.06 -23.45
N GLY A 198 10.94 -1.34 -23.52
CA GLY A 198 12.02 -1.42 -22.53
C GLY A 198 11.68 -0.72 -21.22
N THR A 199 10.74 0.24 -21.25
CA THR A 199 10.44 1.08 -20.10
C THR A 199 9.09 0.74 -19.47
N VAL A 200 9.14 -0.08 -18.41
CA VAL A 200 7.96 -0.39 -17.58
C VAL A 200 7.70 0.74 -16.60
N ARG A 201 6.47 1.28 -16.60
CA ARG A 201 6.01 2.31 -15.68
C ARG A 201 4.69 1.92 -15.04
N LYS A 202 4.33 2.61 -13.96
CA LYS A 202 3.00 2.50 -13.37
C LYS A 202 2.09 3.52 -14.03
N VAL A 203 1.11 3.05 -14.82
CA VAL A 203 0.17 3.87 -15.58
C VAL A 203 -1.22 3.74 -14.93
N PRO A 204 -1.94 4.84 -14.65
CA PRO A 204 -3.33 4.77 -14.18
C PRO A 204 -4.20 3.94 -15.12
N ALA A 205 -5.08 3.10 -14.59
CA ALA A 205 -5.92 2.21 -15.39
C ALA A 205 -6.79 2.95 -16.41
N GLY A 206 -7.30 4.14 -16.06
CA GLY A 206 -8.09 4.98 -16.96
C GLY A 206 -7.29 5.63 -18.09
N GLU A 207 -5.96 5.63 -18.02
CA GLU A 207 -5.06 6.15 -19.04
C GLU A 207 -4.49 5.05 -19.95
N LEU A 208 -4.75 3.78 -19.64
CA LEU A 208 -4.32 2.66 -20.47
C LEU A 208 -5.08 2.64 -21.79
N THR A 209 -4.34 2.36 -22.86
CA THR A 209 -4.86 2.18 -24.22
C THR A 209 -4.51 0.79 -24.74
N GLN A 210 -5.04 0.40 -25.90
CA GLN A 210 -4.66 -0.86 -26.57
C GLN A 210 -3.18 -0.90 -27.01
N ASP A 211 -2.50 0.24 -27.02
CA ASP A 211 -1.08 0.34 -27.30
C ASP A 211 -0.19 0.05 -26.08
N HIS A 212 -0.79 -0.22 -24.92
CA HIS A 212 -0.07 -0.61 -23.71
C HIS A 212 -0.02 -2.13 -23.55
N TYR A 213 1.18 -2.65 -23.31
CA TYR A 213 1.39 -4.03 -22.86
C TYR A 213 1.43 -4.08 -21.34
N LEU A 214 0.53 -4.86 -20.74
CA LEU A 214 0.47 -5.04 -19.30
C LEU A 214 1.55 -6.03 -18.83
N VAL A 215 2.18 -5.73 -17.70
CA VAL A 215 3.10 -6.67 -17.05
C VAL A 215 2.26 -7.74 -16.36
N VAL A 216 2.25 -8.93 -16.95
CA VAL A 216 1.62 -10.11 -16.36
C VAL A 216 2.68 -11.06 -15.79
N PRO A 217 2.45 -11.64 -14.60
CA PRO A 217 3.34 -12.68 -14.08
C PRO A 217 3.38 -13.85 -15.05
N LYS A 218 4.56 -14.15 -15.60
CA LYS A 218 4.78 -15.38 -16.36
C LYS A 218 5.06 -16.51 -15.38
N ARG A 219 4.32 -17.61 -15.49
CA ARG A 219 4.65 -18.85 -14.76
C ARG A 219 6.07 -19.26 -15.16
N GLN A 220 7.00 -19.30 -14.20
CA GLN A 220 8.34 -19.83 -14.47
C GLN A 220 8.21 -21.35 -14.67
N PRO A 221 8.69 -21.91 -15.80
CA PRO A 221 8.77 -23.37 -15.95
C PRO A 221 9.76 -23.90 -14.89
N GLY A 222 9.29 -24.78 -14.01
CA GLY A 222 10.10 -25.29 -12.89
C GLY A 222 9.34 -25.80 -11.65
N HIS A 223 8.02 -25.69 -11.59
CA HIS A 223 7.21 -26.40 -10.59
C HIS A 223 6.47 -27.54 -11.27
N ASP A 224 6.84 -28.77 -10.89
CA ASP A 224 6.42 -30.10 -11.33
C ASP A 224 5.77 -30.18 -12.72
N GLN A 225 6.46 -30.87 -13.62
CA GLN A 225 5.91 -31.30 -14.88
C GLN A 225 4.73 -32.22 -14.59
N VAL A 226 3.50 -31.71 -14.64
CA VAL A 226 2.30 -32.54 -14.66
C VAL A 226 2.25 -33.18 -16.04
N VAL A 227 2.84 -34.35 -16.17
CA VAL A 227 2.74 -35.19 -17.36
C VAL A 227 1.35 -35.82 -17.33
N ILE A 228 0.40 -35.24 -18.06
CA ILE A 228 -0.88 -35.88 -18.32
C ILE A 228 -0.66 -36.89 -19.43
N ARG A 229 -0.57 -38.18 -19.07
CA ARG A 229 -0.56 -39.27 -20.06
C ARG A 229 -1.98 -39.45 -20.59
N SER A 230 -2.27 -38.81 -21.70
CA SER A 230 -3.59 -38.81 -22.35
C SER A 230 -4.14 -40.23 -22.51
N ALA A 231 -3.28 -41.20 -22.84
CA ALA A 231 -3.65 -42.61 -22.96
C ALA A 231 -4.16 -43.23 -21.65
N GLU A 232 -3.55 -42.93 -20.50
CA GLU A 232 -3.98 -43.44 -19.18
C GLU A 232 -5.26 -42.77 -18.71
N TRP A 233 -5.48 -41.51 -19.08
CA TRP A 233 -6.70 -40.78 -18.73
C TRP A 233 -7.89 -41.21 -19.58
N LEU A 234 -7.69 -41.38 -20.90
CA LEU A 234 -8.72 -41.88 -21.82
C LEU A 234 -9.09 -43.34 -21.56
N ALA A 235 -8.15 -44.19 -21.13
CA ALA A 235 -8.42 -45.58 -20.77
C ALA A 235 -9.28 -45.76 -19.50
N ARG A 236 -9.50 -44.68 -18.73
CA ARG A 236 -10.34 -44.67 -17.52
C ARG A 236 -11.71 -44.06 -17.74
N LEU A 237 -11.98 -43.53 -18.93
CA LEU A 237 -13.32 -43.12 -19.31
C LEU A 237 -14.04 -44.37 -19.79
N ASP A 238 -15.08 -44.78 -19.06
CA ASP A 238 -15.96 -45.86 -19.47
C ASP A 238 -16.86 -45.31 -20.59
N ILE A 239 -16.35 -45.34 -21.81
CA ILE A 239 -17.10 -44.99 -23.02
C ILE A 239 -17.82 -46.26 -23.46
N ALA A 240 -18.94 -46.53 -22.81
CA ALA A 240 -20.00 -47.38 -23.34
C ALA A 240 -20.98 -46.53 -24.17
#